data_AF-A0A7C4R904-F1
#
_entry.id   AF-A0A7C4R904-F1
#
_cell.length_a   1.000
_cell.length_b   1.000
_cell.length_c   1.000
_cell.angle_alpha   90.00
_cell.angle_beta   90.00
_cell.angle_gamma   90.00
#
_symmetry.space_group_name_H-M   'P 1'
#
loop_
_entity.id
_entity.type
_entity.pdbx_description
1 polymer ?
#
loop_
_entity_poly.entity_id
_entity_poly.type
_entity_poly.pdbx_seq_one_letter_code
_entity_poly.pdbx_strand_id
1 'polypeptide(L)' 'TPQRKYYKEVELPEKVDPKQAKSTYKNGVLEVTLPKKKETPKGEPINIE' A
#
# COMPACT_ATOMS: atom_id res chain seq x y z
N THR A 1 -28.48 -2.86 -20.36
CA THR A 1 -27.93 -3.27 -19.04
C THR A 1 -26.98 -2.19 -18.55
N PRO A 2 -27.11 -1.67 -17.32
CA PRO A 2 -26.21 -0.61 -16.86
C PRO A 2 -24.81 -1.19 -16.62
N GLN A 3 -23.82 -0.76 -17.41
CA GLN A 3 -22.40 -0.98 -17.13
C GLN A 3 -22.01 -0.12 -15.94
N ARG A 4 -22.17 -0.64 -14.71
CA ARG A 4 -21.68 0.06 -13.51
C ARG A 4 -20.18 -0.07 -13.44
N LYS A 5 -19.45 1.00 -13.74
CA LYS A 5 -18.02 1.12 -13.49
C LYS A 5 -17.84 1.64 -12.07
N TYR A 6 -17.19 0.87 -11.20
CA TYR A 6 -16.85 1.29 -9.84
C TYR A 6 -15.44 1.88 -9.83
N TYR A 7 -15.28 3.07 -9.24
CA TYR A 7 -14.01 3.73 -9.01
C TYR A 7 -14.01 4.26 -7.58
N LYS A 8 -12.88 4.09 -6.88
CA LYS A 8 -12.65 4.66 -5.56
C LYS A 8 -11.20 5.08 -5.44
N GLU A 9 -10.99 6.28 -4.94
CA GLU A 9 -9.69 6.81 -4.56
C GLU A 9 -9.57 6.78 -3.03
N VAL A 10 -8.41 6.39 -2.53
CA VAL A 10 -8.16 6.24 -1.09
C VAL A 10 -6.78 6.80 -0.80
N GLU A 11 -6.71 7.71 0.15
CA GLU A 11 -5.44 8.24 0.64
C GLU A 11 -4.78 7.22 1.58
N LEU A 12 -3.49 6.94 1.37
CA LEU A 12 -2.75 5.99 2.18
C LEU A 12 -2.05 6.72 3.33
N PRO A 13 -2.01 6.14 4.54
CA PRO A 13 -1.40 6.78 5.70
C PRO A 13 0.13 6.86 5.63
N GLU A 14 0.76 6.13 4.71
CA GLU A 14 2.21 6.04 4.59
C GLU A 14 2.64 5.71 3.15
N LYS A 15 3.92 5.92 2.84
CA LYS A 15 4.50 5.56 1.54
C LYS A 15 4.56 4.04 1.38
N VAL A 16 4.10 3.57 0.24
CA VAL A 16 4.13 2.16 -0.16
C VAL A 16 5.07 1.93 -1.34
N ASP A 17 5.46 0.68 -1.57
CA ASP A 17 6.14 0.27 -2.80
C ASP A 17 5.11 -0.28 -3.82
N PRO A 18 4.69 0.52 -4.82
CA PRO A 18 3.69 0.08 -5.78
C PRO A 18 4.18 -1.06 -6.68
N LYS A 19 5.50 -1.26 -6.83
CA LYS A 19 6.05 -2.33 -7.67
C LYS A 19 5.81 -3.72 -7.10
N GLN A 20 5.62 -3.81 -5.78
CA GLN A 20 5.39 -5.07 -5.06
C GLN A 20 3.92 -5.27 -4.66
N ALA A 21 3.02 -4.41 -5.16
CA ALA A 21 1.60 -4.51 -4.90
C ALA A 21 1.04 -5.84 -5.42
N LYS A 22 0.10 -6.42 -4.66
CA LYS A 22 -0.66 -7.61 -5.05
C LYS A 22 -2.14 -7.33 -4.92
N SER A 23 -2.95 -7.94 -5.76
CA SER A 23 -4.41 -7.85 -5.67
C SER A 23 -5.07 -9.19 -5.96
N THR A 24 -6.24 -9.40 -5.36
CA THR A 24 -7.11 -10.54 -5.66
C THR A 24 -8.56 -10.06 -5.79
N TYR A 25 -9.32 -10.70 -6.67
CA TYR A 25 -10.74 -10.43 -6.83
C TYR A 25 -11.52 -11.73 -6.74
N LYS A 26 -12.36 -11.86 -5.71
CA LYS A 26 -13.13 -13.07 -5.45
C LYS A 26 -14.52 -12.70 -4.97
N ASN A 27 -15.54 -13.29 -5.60
CA ASN A 27 -16.94 -13.12 -5.24
C ASN A 27 -17.40 -11.64 -5.12
N GLY A 28 -16.91 -10.76 -5.99
CA GLY A 28 -17.31 -9.35 -5.98
C GLY A 28 -16.48 -8.43 -5.06
N VAL A 29 -15.47 -8.97 -4.38
CA VAL A 29 -14.62 -8.22 -3.45
C VAL A 29 -13.20 -8.10 -4.02
N LEU A 30 -12.70 -6.86 -4.09
CA LEU A 30 -11.32 -6.55 -4.45
C LEU A 30 -10.49 -6.38 -3.17
N GLU A 31 -9.48 -7.23 -3.00
CA GLU A 31 -8.47 -7.11 -1.95
C GLU A 31 -7.15 -6.64 -2.57
N VAL A 32 -6.53 -5.60 -2.00
CA VAL A 32 -5.25 -5.05 -2.47
C VAL A 32 -4.29 -5.02 -1.29
N THR A 33 -3.14 -5.67 -1.44
CA THR A 33 -2.04 -5.66 -0.47
C THR A 33 -0.92 -4.77 -0.98
N LEU A 34 -0.62 -3.71 -0.23
CA LEU A 34 0.43 -2.74 -0.55
C LEU A 34 1.53 -2.81 0.52
N PRO A 35 2.74 -3.30 0.20
CA PRO A 35 3.83 -3.30 1.16
C PRO A 35 4.33 -1.88 1.42
N LYS A 36 4.56 -1.58 2.70
CA LYS A 36 5.17 -0.30 3.10
C LYS A 36 6.56 -0.15 2.50
N LYS A 37 6.91 1.07 2.11
CA LYS A 37 8.26 1.38 1.66
C LYS A 37 9.19 1.32 2.87
N LYS A 38 10.22 0.47 2.82
CA LYS A 38 11.25 0.44 3.88
C LYS A 38 12.03 1.75 3.84
N GLU A 39 11.79 2.64 4.80
CA GLU A 39 12.66 3.78 5.05
C GLU A 39 13.75 3.32 6.02
N THR A 40 14.99 3.25 5.54
CA THR A 40 16.13 3.06 6.44
C THR A 40 16.32 4.38 7.19
N PRO A 41 16.26 4.39 8.54
CA PRO A 41 16.50 5.60 9.30
C PRO A 41 17.89 6.13 8.93
N LYS A 42 17.96 7.36 8.42
CA LYS A 42 19.22 8.01 8.02
C LYS A 42 19.96 8.62 9.22
N GLY A 43 19.76 8.05 10.42
CA GLY A 43 20.38 8.52 11.65
C GLY A 43 21.67 7.76 11.93
N GLU A 44 22.61 8.43 12.57
CA GLU A 44 23.78 7.78 13.15
C GLU A 44 23.42 7.25 14.54
N PRO A 45 23.80 6.00 14.90
CA PRO A 45 23.58 5.48 16.24
C PRO A 45 24.44 6.26 17.24
N ILE A 46 23.81 6.84 18.27
CA ILE A 46 24.50 7.49 19.38
C ILE A 46 24.62 6.47 20.52
N ASN A 47 25.85 6.08 20.87
CA ASN A 47 26.11 5.26 22.05
C ASN A 47 26.09 6.15 23.30
N ILE A 48 25.45 5.66 24.37
CA ILE A 48 25.45 6.29 25.69
C ILE A 48 26.39 5.47 26.58
N GLU A 49 27.37 6.12 27.20
CA GLU A 49 28.25 5.56 28.25
C GLU A 49 27.73 5.89 29.65
#